data_AF-A0A352FTJ6-F1
#
_entry.id   AF-A0A352FTJ6-F1
#
_cell.length_a   1.000
_cell.length_b   1.000
_cell.length_c   1.000
_cell.angle_alpha   90.00
_cell.angle_beta   90.00
_cell.angle_gamma   90.00
#
_symmetry.space_group_name_H-M   'P 1'
#
loop_
_entity.id
_entity.type
_entity.pdbx_description
1 polymer ?
#
loop_
_entity_poly.entity_id
_entity_poly.type
_entity_poly.pdbx_seq_one_letter_code
_entity_poly.pdbx_strand_id
1 'polypeptide(L)'
;MRINFILPFYSVRPIGGLKVVYEYANQLAARGHDVSVIHPRSMRNIEPVRRPLHKLHNAALDTRNWFAPRAGLNWQPLDRRVRIVIVPEPTAEHVPDADAVFATAWQTAGYVREYPARKGNKFYLVMDFDPWIASQEVLEKTWKWPFLKITISSWLYEKVRAAGCAGPEVMNIPIGVSFEQFHLTNDIGNRAKRILMLYSSSPSKGSEIGLKAIAKSREAHPDLEVTLFGPTMRRRPATLPDWARYGGNITNERLRTLYNESRIYVCSSFAEGFALPPAEAMACGCAVAATDCGGIREFAVDGINALLSPSGDADALARNIISLLDDGQLRVRLATAGHQSISEFTWETAASKLEELIGARISDSRTLAISQAAHG
;
A
#
# COMPACT_ATOMS: atom_id res chain seq x y z
N MET A 1 -21.26 -3.85 12.73
CA MET A 1 -20.55 -5.14 12.71
C MET A 1 -19.28 -5.04 13.54
N ARG A 2 -18.79 -6.15 14.09
CA ARG A 2 -17.46 -6.28 14.67
C ARG A 2 -16.50 -6.79 13.59
N ILE A 3 -15.44 -6.05 13.30
CA ILE A 3 -14.53 -6.31 12.19
C ILE A 3 -13.09 -6.35 12.71
N ASN A 4 -12.39 -7.45 12.44
CA ASN A 4 -10.99 -7.62 12.81
C ASN A 4 -10.10 -7.63 11.57
N PHE A 5 -9.08 -6.79 11.54
CA PHE A 5 -7.98 -6.86 10.57
C PHE A 5 -6.74 -7.45 11.24
N ILE A 6 -6.22 -8.55 10.69
CA ILE A 6 -5.00 -9.20 11.22
C ILE A 6 -3.82 -8.74 10.37
N LEU A 7 -2.98 -7.86 10.91
CA LEU A 7 -1.73 -7.42 10.28
C LEU A 7 -0.58 -8.39 10.60
N PRO A 8 0.45 -8.48 9.74
CA PRO A 8 1.57 -9.40 9.96
C PRO A 8 2.53 -8.93 11.05
N PHE A 9 2.57 -7.63 11.38
CA PHE A 9 3.44 -7.06 12.41
C PHE A 9 3.00 -5.64 12.77
N TYR A 10 3.59 -5.09 13.83
CA TYR A 10 3.48 -3.68 14.20
C TYR A 10 4.67 -2.88 13.66
N SER A 11 4.43 -1.67 13.13
CA SER A 11 5.49 -0.79 12.62
C SER A 11 5.31 0.65 13.08
N VAL A 12 6.38 1.23 13.62
CA VAL A 12 6.48 2.67 13.91
C VAL A 12 6.92 3.50 12.70
N ARG A 13 7.10 2.85 11.54
CA ARG A 13 7.49 3.47 10.27
C ARG A 13 6.40 3.26 9.23
N PRO A 14 6.26 4.17 8.25
CA PRO A 14 5.29 4.01 7.18
C PRO A 14 5.53 2.73 6.36
N ILE A 15 4.49 1.93 6.20
CA ILE A 15 4.45 0.73 5.36
C ILE A 15 3.12 0.74 4.60
N GLY A 16 3.17 0.59 3.27
CA GLY A 16 2.00 0.72 2.38
C GLY A 16 0.84 -0.21 2.74
N GLY A 17 1.09 -1.52 2.88
CA GLY A 17 0.03 -2.47 3.24
C GLY A 17 -0.60 -2.21 4.62
N LEU A 18 0.18 -1.73 5.59
CA LEU A 18 -0.35 -1.33 6.90
C LEU A 18 -1.21 -0.07 6.77
N LYS A 19 -0.78 0.92 5.98
CA LYS A 19 -1.54 2.15 5.68
C LYS A 19 -2.91 1.81 5.09
N VAL A 20 -2.99 0.91 4.12
CA VAL A 20 -4.26 0.47 3.51
C VAL A 20 -5.23 -0.06 4.55
N VAL A 21 -4.76 -0.93 5.45
CA VAL A 21 -5.60 -1.51 6.51
C VAL A 21 -6.06 -0.45 7.50
N TYR A 22 -5.20 0.50 7.89
CA TYR A 22 -5.60 1.59 8.77
C TYR A 22 -6.63 2.52 8.13
N GLU A 23 -6.52 2.81 6.83
CA GLU A 23 -7.51 3.63 6.12
C GLU A 23 -8.86 2.92 6.03
N TYR A 24 -8.89 1.62 5.68
CA TYR A 24 -10.13 0.83 5.78
C TYR A 24 -10.70 0.84 7.20
N ALA A 25 -9.86 0.70 8.23
CA ALA A 25 -10.30 0.71 9.60
C ALA A 25 -10.90 2.07 10.00
N ASN A 26 -10.29 3.18 9.60
CA ASN A 26 -10.81 4.54 9.79
C ASN A 26 -12.19 4.69 9.16
N GLN A 27 -12.32 4.29 7.89
CA GLN A 27 -13.55 4.41 7.12
C GLN A 27 -14.69 3.57 7.70
N LEU A 28 -14.41 2.33 8.10
CA LEU A 28 -15.41 1.43 8.70
C LEU A 28 -15.80 1.90 10.12
N ALA A 29 -14.86 2.41 10.91
CA ALA A 29 -15.16 3.00 12.21
C ALA A 29 -16.01 4.28 12.07
N ALA A 30 -15.74 5.10 11.04
CA ALA A 30 -16.52 6.29 10.72
C ALA A 30 -18.00 5.95 10.43
N ARG A 31 -18.24 4.79 9.80
CA ARG A 31 -19.57 4.22 9.51
C ARG A 31 -20.22 3.52 10.70
N GLY A 32 -19.63 3.62 11.90
CA GLY A 32 -20.21 3.09 13.13
C GLY A 32 -19.95 1.61 13.39
N HIS A 33 -19.03 0.98 12.67
CA HIS A 33 -18.60 -0.38 12.98
C HIS A 33 -17.60 -0.41 14.14
N ASP A 34 -17.58 -1.55 14.83
CA ASP A 34 -16.59 -1.83 15.85
C ASP A 34 -15.37 -2.50 15.19
N VAL A 35 -14.28 -1.73 15.04
CA VAL A 35 -13.09 -2.17 14.28
C VAL A 35 -11.91 -2.40 15.21
N SER A 36 -11.28 -3.57 15.10
CA SER A 36 -10.00 -3.88 15.75
C SER A 36 -8.92 -4.20 14.72
N VAL A 37 -7.78 -3.53 14.85
CA VAL A 37 -6.57 -3.82 14.08
C VAL A 37 -5.60 -4.57 14.99
N ILE A 38 -5.32 -5.82 14.63
CA ILE A 38 -4.56 -6.76 15.44
C ILE A 38 -3.11 -6.82 14.94
N HIS A 39 -2.16 -6.63 15.86
CA HIS A 39 -0.75 -6.77 15.57
C HIS A 39 -0.11 -7.87 16.42
N PRO A 40 0.43 -8.91 15.79
CA PRO A 40 1.18 -9.92 16.49
C PRO A 40 2.61 -9.46 16.79
N ARG A 41 3.15 -9.89 17.94
CA ARG A 41 4.58 -9.78 18.26
C ARG A 41 5.40 -10.87 17.57
N SER A 42 4.78 -12.00 17.26
CA SER A 42 5.41 -13.14 16.61
C SER A 42 4.42 -13.92 15.74
N MET A 43 4.93 -14.61 14.72
CA MET A 43 4.17 -15.55 13.90
C MET A 43 5.03 -16.78 13.58
N ARG A 44 4.44 -17.97 13.56
CA ARG A 44 5.06 -19.28 13.31
C ARG A 44 5.78 -19.39 11.97
N ASN A 45 5.53 -18.48 11.02
CA ASN A 45 6.09 -18.49 9.66
C ASN A 45 6.93 -17.26 9.30
N ILE A 46 7.38 -16.46 10.29
CA ILE A 46 8.41 -15.44 10.07
C ILE A 46 9.65 -15.91 10.82
N GLU A 47 10.67 -16.40 10.10
CA GLU A 47 12.00 -16.54 10.69
C GLU A 47 12.39 -15.20 11.31
N PRO A 48 12.60 -15.13 12.63
CA PRO A 48 12.90 -13.85 13.23
C PRO A 48 14.38 -13.57 12.91
N VAL A 49 14.64 -12.49 12.16
CA VAL A 49 15.99 -11.92 12.06
C VAL A 49 16.40 -11.44 13.46
N ARG A 50 16.95 -12.34 14.27
CA ARG A 50 17.37 -12.08 15.65
C ARG A 50 18.86 -11.77 15.64
N ARG A 51 19.23 -10.49 15.81
CA ARG A 51 20.60 -10.09 16.19
C ARG A 51 20.64 -9.71 17.68
N PRO A 52 21.63 -10.18 18.46
CA PRO A 52 21.60 -10.14 19.94
C PRO A 52 21.67 -8.73 20.56
N LEU A 53 22.31 -7.75 19.91
CA LEU A 53 22.40 -6.36 20.44
C LEU A 53 21.08 -5.57 20.36
N HIS A 54 20.06 -6.05 19.63
CA HIS A 54 18.78 -5.37 19.48
C HIS A 54 17.81 -5.56 20.65
N LYS A 55 18.13 -6.40 21.66
CA LYS A 55 17.19 -6.80 22.72
C LYS A 55 16.83 -5.69 23.71
N LEU A 56 17.79 -4.87 24.16
CA LEU A 56 17.51 -3.87 25.21
C LEU A 56 16.75 -2.63 24.70
N HIS A 57 17.12 -2.08 23.54
CA HIS A 57 16.46 -0.90 22.97
C HIS A 57 15.02 -1.20 22.52
N ASN A 58 14.76 -2.43 22.06
CA ASN A 58 13.42 -2.84 21.63
C ASN A 58 12.53 -3.26 22.79
N ALA A 59 13.04 -3.73 23.93
CA ALA A 59 12.19 -4.14 25.06
C ALA A 59 11.35 -2.98 25.61
N ALA A 60 11.92 -1.78 25.72
CA ALA A 60 11.21 -0.58 26.14
C ALA A 60 10.17 -0.12 25.10
N LEU A 61 10.51 -0.19 23.81
CA LEU A 61 9.58 0.09 22.71
C LEU A 61 8.45 -0.93 22.63
N ASP A 62 8.76 -2.21 22.84
CA ASP A 62 7.78 -3.31 22.88
C ASP A 62 6.83 -3.16 24.07
N THR A 63 7.37 -2.79 25.25
CA THR A 63 6.56 -2.51 26.45
C THR A 63 5.69 -1.27 26.23
N ARG A 64 6.24 -0.19 25.67
CA ARG A 64 5.46 1.00 25.28
C ARG A 64 4.36 0.63 24.29
N ASN A 65 4.68 -0.10 23.23
CA ASN A 65 3.71 -0.46 22.20
C ASN A 65 2.62 -1.39 22.77
N TRP A 66 2.93 -2.17 23.80
CA TRP A 66 1.94 -2.99 24.51
C TRP A 66 0.89 -2.14 25.22
N PHE A 67 1.32 -1.12 25.98
CA PHE A 67 0.41 -0.29 26.79
C PHE A 67 -0.15 0.93 26.06
N ALA A 68 0.58 1.46 25.07
CA ALA A 68 0.25 2.66 24.31
C ALA A 68 0.52 2.48 22.81
N PRO A 69 -0.11 1.50 22.14
CA PRO A 69 0.15 1.19 20.72
C PRO A 69 -0.12 2.36 19.77
N ARG A 70 -1.05 3.26 20.11
CA ARG A 70 -1.34 4.44 19.28
C ARG A 70 -0.15 5.41 19.20
N ALA A 71 0.65 5.53 20.26
CA ALA A 71 1.76 6.48 20.33
C ALA A 71 2.90 6.17 19.34
N GLY A 72 2.98 4.94 18.83
CA GLY A 72 3.93 4.57 17.78
C GLY A 72 3.40 4.72 16.36
N LEU A 73 2.13 5.10 16.16
CA LEU A 73 1.49 5.26 14.86
C LEU A 73 1.33 6.72 14.43
N ASN A 74 2.14 7.64 14.96
CA ASN A 74 2.07 9.07 14.60
C ASN A 74 2.28 9.36 13.09
N TRP A 75 2.73 8.37 12.31
CA TRP A 75 2.89 8.46 10.87
C TRP A 75 1.61 8.19 10.06
N GLN A 76 0.57 7.63 10.69
CA GLN A 76 -0.72 7.34 10.06
C GLN A 76 -1.85 7.85 10.95
N PRO A 77 -2.68 8.80 10.46
CA PRO A 77 -3.90 9.18 11.14
C PRO A 77 -4.80 7.96 11.40
N LEU A 78 -5.25 7.81 12.64
CA LEU A 78 -6.12 6.71 13.05
C LEU A 78 -7.28 7.23 13.89
N ASP A 79 -8.50 6.83 13.52
CA ASP A 79 -9.72 7.15 14.24
C ASP A 79 -9.65 6.60 15.67
N ARG A 80 -10.05 7.41 16.65
CA ARG A 80 -9.99 7.06 18.08
C ARG A 80 -10.83 5.83 18.43
N ARG A 81 -11.85 5.52 17.62
CA ARG A 81 -12.72 4.35 17.77
C ARG A 81 -12.04 3.05 17.33
N VAL A 82 -11.07 3.11 16.41
CA VAL A 82 -10.32 1.92 15.97
C VAL A 82 -9.48 1.40 17.13
N ARG A 83 -9.75 0.18 17.58
CA ARG A 83 -8.95 -0.47 18.62
C ARG A 83 -7.68 -1.05 18.02
N ILE A 84 -6.55 -0.76 18.63
CA ILE A 84 -5.29 -1.44 18.31
C ILE A 84 -5.06 -2.51 19.37
N VAL A 85 -4.92 -3.75 18.95
CA VAL A 85 -4.72 -4.89 19.85
C VAL A 85 -3.36 -5.52 19.55
N ILE A 86 -2.45 -5.45 20.51
CA ILE A 86 -1.17 -6.17 20.43
C ILE A 86 -1.36 -7.55 21.03
N VAL A 87 -1.04 -8.59 20.27
CA VAL A 87 -1.14 -9.99 20.71
C VAL A 87 0.22 -10.68 20.65
N PRO A 88 0.51 -11.68 21.50
CA PRO A 88 1.75 -12.47 21.39
C PRO A 88 1.87 -13.15 20.01
N GLU A 89 0.76 -13.73 19.57
CA GLU A 89 0.60 -14.46 18.32
C GLU A 89 -0.87 -14.33 17.87
N PRO A 90 -1.21 -14.27 16.57
CA PRO A 90 -2.59 -14.05 16.14
C PRO A 90 -3.36 -15.37 16.12
N THR A 91 -3.36 -16.12 17.22
CA THR A 91 -4.21 -17.31 17.39
C THR A 91 -5.64 -16.92 17.78
N ALA A 92 -6.59 -17.84 17.60
CA ALA A 92 -8.00 -17.58 17.87
C ALA A 92 -8.30 -17.29 19.36
N GLU A 93 -7.42 -17.65 20.29
CA GLU A 93 -7.57 -17.31 21.71
C GLU A 93 -7.23 -15.84 21.99
N HIS A 94 -6.27 -15.27 21.26
CA HIS A 94 -5.78 -13.90 21.51
C HIS A 94 -6.52 -12.81 20.74
N VAL A 95 -7.18 -13.17 19.64
CA VAL A 95 -7.93 -12.24 18.80
C VAL A 95 -9.37 -12.13 19.33
N PRO A 96 -10.02 -10.95 19.40
CA PRO A 96 -11.41 -10.85 19.83
C PRO A 96 -12.38 -11.57 18.87
N ASP A 97 -13.57 -11.92 19.33
CA ASP A 97 -14.63 -12.43 18.45
C ASP A 97 -15.19 -11.33 17.54
N ALA A 98 -15.62 -11.69 16.34
CA ALA A 98 -16.03 -10.75 15.31
C ALA A 98 -17.10 -11.33 14.38
N ASP A 99 -17.73 -10.47 13.61
CA ASP A 99 -18.65 -10.86 12.53
C ASP A 99 -17.90 -11.05 11.21
N ALA A 100 -16.77 -10.35 11.04
CA ALA A 100 -15.84 -10.47 9.92
C ALA A 100 -14.38 -10.40 10.39
N VAL A 101 -13.52 -11.24 9.81
CA VAL A 101 -12.08 -11.26 10.05
C VAL A 101 -11.29 -11.27 8.74
N PHE A 102 -10.30 -10.40 8.65
CA PHE A 102 -9.47 -10.20 7.47
C PHE A 102 -8.04 -10.67 7.71
N ALA A 103 -7.61 -11.65 6.91
CA ALA A 103 -6.19 -11.84 6.64
C ALA A 103 -5.71 -10.72 5.71
N THR A 104 -4.51 -10.18 5.96
CA THR A 104 -3.95 -9.05 5.18
C THR A 104 -2.58 -9.36 4.58
N ALA A 105 -2.04 -10.53 4.89
CA ALA A 105 -0.81 -11.08 4.33
C ALA A 105 -0.89 -12.61 4.30
N TRP A 106 -0.09 -13.25 3.46
CA TRP A 106 -0.08 -14.71 3.30
C TRP A 106 0.20 -15.46 4.61
N GLN A 107 1.02 -14.89 5.51
CA GLN A 107 1.25 -15.45 6.84
C GLN A 107 -0.04 -15.44 7.68
N THR A 108 -0.76 -14.31 7.69
CA THR A 108 -2.00 -14.14 8.48
C THR A 108 -3.13 -15.00 7.94
N ALA A 109 -3.15 -15.27 6.62
CA ALA A 109 -4.10 -16.18 5.99
C ALA A 109 -4.01 -17.59 6.58
N GLY A 110 -2.80 -18.05 6.94
CA GLY A 110 -2.60 -19.34 7.59
C GLY A 110 -3.35 -19.46 8.92
N TYR A 111 -3.29 -18.41 9.75
CA TYR A 111 -4.02 -18.35 11.02
C TYR A 111 -5.53 -18.22 10.84
N VAL A 112 -5.96 -17.27 10.01
CA VAL A 112 -7.39 -16.99 9.80
C VAL A 112 -8.12 -18.22 9.24
N ARG A 113 -7.43 -19.04 8.43
CA ARG A 113 -7.96 -20.34 7.97
C ARG A 113 -8.44 -21.22 9.12
N GLU A 114 -7.69 -21.26 10.21
CA GLU A 114 -7.91 -22.16 11.36
C GLU A 114 -8.88 -21.57 12.40
N TYR A 115 -9.32 -20.32 12.21
CA TYR A 115 -10.20 -19.67 13.17
C TYR A 115 -11.58 -20.39 13.26
N PRO A 116 -12.12 -20.56 14.47
CA PRO A 116 -13.45 -21.14 14.68
C PRO A 116 -14.55 -20.16 14.28
N ALA A 117 -15.79 -20.66 14.14
CA ALA A 117 -16.95 -19.89 13.67
C ALA A 117 -17.23 -18.59 14.46
N ARG A 118 -16.91 -18.55 15.77
CA ARG A 118 -17.05 -17.34 16.61
C ARG A 118 -16.20 -16.14 16.15
N LYS A 119 -15.22 -16.36 15.27
CA LYS A 119 -14.42 -15.29 14.64
C LYS A 119 -15.06 -14.68 13.40
N GLY A 120 -16.24 -15.18 13.01
CA GLY A 120 -17.03 -14.63 11.93
C GLY A 120 -16.56 -15.08 10.55
N ASN A 121 -17.08 -14.39 9.55
CA ASN A 121 -16.76 -14.64 8.15
C ASN A 121 -15.30 -14.30 7.84
N LYS A 122 -14.63 -15.18 7.10
CA LYS A 122 -13.21 -15.07 6.79
C LYS A 122 -13.00 -14.42 5.42
N PHE A 123 -12.25 -13.34 5.40
CA PHE A 123 -11.86 -12.59 4.22
C PHE A 123 -10.34 -12.56 4.08
N TYR A 124 -9.87 -12.41 2.84
CA TYR A 124 -8.45 -12.24 2.54
C TYR A 124 -8.25 -10.99 1.68
N LEU A 125 -7.70 -9.94 2.28
CA LEU A 125 -7.29 -8.73 1.58
C LEU A 125 -5.92 -8.96 0.91
N VAL A 126 -5.93 -9.19 -0.40
CA VAL A 126 -4.74 -9.41 -1.23
C VAL A 126 -4.25 -8.05 -1.71
N MET A 127 -3.20 -7.54 -1.06
CA MET A 127 -2.69 -6.18 -1.29
C MET A 127 -1.44 -6.11 -2.16
N ASP A 128 -0.77 -7.23 -2.39
CA ASP A 128 0.48 -7.24 -3.15
C ASP A 128 0.76 -8.61 -3.77
N PHE A 129 1.62 -8.60 -4.78
CA PHE A 129 2.26 -9.77 -5.35
C PHE A 129 3.74 -9.44 -5.57
N ASP A 130 4.53 -9.70 -4.52
CA ASP A 130 5.96 -9.43 -4.50
C ASP A 130 6.73 -10.77 -4.44
N PRO A 131 7.26 -11.27 -5.58
CA PRO A 131 7.99 -12.53 -5.62
C PRO A 131 9.34 -12.47 -4.88
N TRP A 132 9.81 -11.29 -4.48
CA TRP A 132 11.00 -11.12 -3.64
C TRP A 132 10.70 -11.32 -2.15
N ILE A 133 9.42 -11.30 -1.75
CA ILE A 133 8.98 -11.53 -0.36
C ILE A 133 8.53 -12.99 -0.14
N ALA A 134 7.85 -13.58 -1.12
CA ALA A 134 7.43 -14.97 -1.09
C ALA A 134 7.34 -15.55 -2.50
N SER A 135 7.66 -16.84 -2.65
CA SER A 135 7.52 -17.49 -3.96
C SER A 135 6.08 -17.49 -4.43
N GLN A 136 5.89 -17.47 -5.76
CA GLN A 136 4.56 -17.52 -6.36
C GLN A 136 3.76 -18.73 -5.87
N GLU A 137 4.38 -19.90 -5.74
CA GLU A 137 3.71 -21.11 -5.23
C GLU A 137 3.17 -20.91 -3.80
N VAL A 138 3.93 -20.27 -2.91
CA VAL A 138 3.49 -19.99 -1.55
C VAL A 138 2.27 -19.06 -1.56
N LEU A 139 2.32 -17.99 -2.36
CA LEU A 139 1.22 -17.03 -2.46
C LEU A 139 -0.04 -17.68 -3.03
N GLU A 140 0.07 -18.36 -4.17
CA GLU A 140 -1.04 -19.04 -4.85
C GLU A 140 -1.68 -20.12 -3.99
N LYS A 141 -0.87 -20.86 -3.21
CA LYS A 141 -1.38 -21.83 -2.25
C LYS A 141 -2.30 -21.18 -1.21
N THR A 142 -1.95 -19.99 -0.71
CA THR A 142 -2.81 -19.27 0.24
C THR A 142 -4.07 -18.71 -0.42
N TRP A 143 -3.98 -18.30 -1.69
CA TRP A 143 -5.13 -17.82 -2.44
C TRP A 143 -6.15 -18.91 -2.69
N LYS A 144 -5.74 -20.17 -2.87
CA LYS A 144 -6.67 -21.30 -3.06
C LYS A 144 -7.48 -21.70 -1.80
N TRP A 145 -7.21 -21.11 -0.64
CA TRP A 145 -7.98 -21.40 0.57
C TRP A 145 -9.40 -20.81 0.51
N PRO A 146 -10.39 -21.40 1.22
CA PRO A 146 -11.81 -21.05 1.11
C PRO A 146 -12.15 -19.76 1.84
N PHE A 147 -11.54 -18.67 1.42
CA PHE A 147 -11.87 -17.29 1.79
C PHE A 147 -12.62 -16.62 0.66
N LEU A 148 -13.29 -15.51 0.99
CA LEU A 148 -13.56 -14.48 -0.01
C LEU A 148 -12.32 -13.59 -0.11
N LYS A 149 -11.75 -13.46 -1.30
CA LYS A 149 -10.53 -12.69 -1.58
C LYS A 149 -10.95 -11.32 -2.09
N ILE A 150 -10.29 -10.28 -1.60
CA ILE A 150 -10.48 -8.91 -2.03
C ILE A 150 -9.15 -8.40 -2.53
N THR A 151 -9.05 -8.09 -3.82
CA THR A 151 -7.84 -7.54 -4.43
C THR A 151 -7.95 -6.03 -4.51
N ILE A 152 -6.81 -5.33 -4.39
CA ILE A 152 -6.76 -3.86 -4.44
C ILE A 152 -6.49 -3.28 -5.83
N SER A 153 -6.39 -4.14 -6.84
CA SER A 153 -6.24 -3.76 -8.24
C SER A 153 -6.68 -4.89 -9.17
N SER A 154 -7.07 -4.52 -10.38
CA SER A 154 -7.40 -5.40 -11.49
C SER A 154 -6.24 -6.36 -11.82
N TRP A 155 -4.99 -5.89 -11.73
CA TRP A 155 -3.82 -6.76 -11.92
C TRP A 155 -3.75 -7.90 -10.90
N LEU A 156 -3.97 -7.59 -9.61
CA LEU A 156 -4.01 -8.62 -8.57
C LEU A 156 -5.22 -9.53 -8.73
N TYR A 157 -6.37 -8.99 -9.16
CA TYR A 157 -7.55 -9.78 -9.51
C TYR A 157 -7.22 -10.86 -10.54
N GLU A 158 -6.59 -10.47 -11.65
CA GLU A 158 -6.19 -11.41 -12.71
C GLU A 158 -5.16 -12.43 -12.20
N LYS A 159 -4.21 -12.03 -11.35
CA LYS A 159 -3.24 -12.96 -10.73
C LYS A 159 -3.93 -14.02 -9.87
N VAL A 160 -4.88 -13.62 -9.01
CA VAL A 160 -5.62 -14.54 -8.14
C VAL A 160 -6.52 -15.47 -8.96
N ARG A 161 -7.15 -14.96 -10.03
CA ARG A 161 -7.96 -15.76 -10.97
C ARG A 161 -7.11 -16.79 -11.72
N ALA A 162 -5.95 -16.38 -12.23
CA ALA A 162 -5.01 -17.25 -12.93
C ALA A 162 -4.47 -18.37 -12.03
N ALA A 163 -4.39 -18.15 -10.71
CA ALA A 163 -4.06 -19.18 -9.74
C ALA A 163 -5.16 -20.24 -9.54
N GLY A 164 -6.30 -20.15 -10.24
CA GLY A 164 -7.39 -21.13 -10.19
C GLY A 164 -8.49 -20.82 -9.17
N CYS A 165 -8.55 -19.60 -8.63
CA CYS A 165 -9.66 -19.16 -7.77
C CYS A 165 -10.84 -18.70 -8.62
N ALA A 166 -12.07 -19.17 -8.34
CA ALA A 166 -13.28 -18.82 -9.09
C ALA A 166 -13.76 -17.37 -8.81
N GLY A 167 -14.45 -16.75 -9.78
CA GLY A 167 -14.95 -15.38 -9.71
C GLY A 167 -15.83 -15.03 -8.49
N PRO A 168 -16.83 -15.85 -8.07
CA PRO A 168 -17.65 -15.51 -6.89
C PRO A 168 -16.86 -15.53 -5.57
N GLU A 169 -15.61 -16.01 -5.57
CA GLU A 169 -14.74 -16.00 -4.41
C GLU A 169 -13.71 -14.87 -4.42
N VAL A 170 -13.65 -14.06 -5.49
CA VAL A 170 -12.66 -12.98 -5.65
C VAL A 170 -13.36 -11.71 -6.09
N MET A 171 -13.16 -10.62 -5.37
CA MET A 171 -13.70 -9.31 -5.68
C MET A 171 -12.56 -8.31 -5.87
N ASN A 172 -12.65 -7.45 -6.88
CA ASN A 172 -11.72 -6.32 -7.02
C ASN A 172 -12.32 -5.07 -6.38
N ILE A 173 -11.65 -4.52 -5.38
CA ILE A 173 -11.99 -3.25 -4.73
C ILE A 173 -10.73 -2.39 -4.72
N PRO A 174 -10.54 -1.52 -5.73
CA PRO A 174 -9.42 -0.58 -5.77
C PRO A 174 -9.42 0.30 -4.52
N ILE A 175 -8.23 0.55 -3.99
CA ILE A 175 -8.07 1.41 -2.81
C ILE A 175 -8.18 2.89 -3.18
N GLY A 176 -8.31 3.73 -2.16
CA GLY A 176 -8.35 5.17 -2.31
C GLY A 176 -7.01 5.87 -2.08
N VAL A 177 -6.99 7.16 -2.43
CA VAL A 177 -5.96 8.13 -2.03
C VAL A 177 -6.52 9.04 -0.95
N SER A 178 -5.70 9.36 0.05
CA SER A 178 -6.10 10.24 1.17
C SER A 178 -5.98 11.71 0.75
N PHE A 179 -6.98 12.26 0.05
CA PHE A 179 -6.95 13.64 -0.49
C PHE A 179 -6.81 14.74 0.57
N GLU A 180 -7.26 14.50 1.80
CA GLU A 180 -6.99 15.42 2.92
C GLU A 180 -5.48 15.56 3.19
N GLN A 181 -4.72 14.47 3.03
CA GLN A 181 -3.28 14.44 3.26
C GLN A 181 -2.48 14.80 1.99
N PHE A 182 -3.01 14.48 0.80
CA PHE A 182 -2.34 14.66 -0.48
C PHE A 182 -3.28 15.36 -1.45
N HIS A 183 -3.10 16.67 -1.57
CA HIS A 183 -3.85 17.53 -2.47
C HIS A 183 -2.95 18.59 -3.07
N LEU A 184 -3.43 19.19 -4.15
CA LEU A 184 -2.78 20.29 -4.84
C LEU A 184 -2.80 21.56 -3.96
N THR A 185 -1.61 22.12 -3.70
CA THR A 185 -1.44 23.43 -3.06
C THR A 185 -0.61 24.41 -3.86
N ASN A 186 0.18 23.91 -4.80
CA ASN A 186 1.00 24.73 -5.69
C ASN A 186 0.51 24.55 -7.12
N ASP A 187 0.47 25.65 -7.87
CA ASP A 187 0.13 25.63 -9.29
C ASP A 187 0.94 24.54 -10.05
N ILE A 188 0.27 23.83 -10.95
CA ILE A 188 0.90 22.78 -11.75
C ILE A 188 1.84 23.44 -12.77
N GLY A 189 1.46 24.57 -13.36
CA GLY A 189 2.19 25.26 -14.42
C GLY A 189 3.61 25.70 -14.02
N ASN A 190 3.75 26.33 -12.85
CA ASN A 190 4.94 27.05 -12.44
C ASN A 190 5.71 26.40 -11.28
N ARG A 191 6.22 25.17 -11.48
CA ARG A 191 7.05 24.45 -10.49
C ARG A 191 8.52 24.53 -10.83
N ALA A 192 9.42 24.33 -9.85
CA ALA A 192 10.87 24.21 -10.11
C ALA A 192 11.19 22.93 -10.91
N LYS A 193 12.31 22.90 -11.67
CA LYS A 193 12.79 21.69 -12.36
C LYS A 193 13.31 20.65 -11.36
N ARG A 194 12.37 20.00 -10.67
CA ARG A 194 12.64 19.04 -9.61
C ARG A 194 11.95 17.71 -9.88
N ILE A 195 12.70 16.63 -9.69
CA ILE A 195 12.22 15.26 -9.63
C ILE A 195 12.13 14.80 -8.17
N LEU A 196 11.05 14.09 -7.87
CA LEU A 196 10.90 13.31 -6.64
C LEU A 196 10.83 11.81 -6.96
N MET A 197 11.48 10.99 -6.14
CA MET A 197 11.39 9.53 -6.24
C MET A 197 11.47 8.87 -4.87
N LEU A 198 10.68 7.81 -4.67
CA LEU A 198 10.85 6.93 -3.52
C LEU A 198 12.11 6.08 -3.70
N TYR A 199 12.98 6.08 -2.68
CA TYR A 199 14.13 5.21 -2.60
C TYR A 199 13.89 4.07 -1.60
N SER A 200 14.07 2.84 -2.06
CA SER A 200 13.99 1.62 -1.25
C SER A 200 15.13 0.68 -1.60
N SER A 201 15.62 -0.08 -0.61
CA SER A 201 16.55 -1.18 -0.84
C SER A 201 15.85 -2.47 -1.26
N SER A 202 14.51 -2.50 -1.27
CA SER A 202 13.75 -3.63 -1.79
C SER A 202 13.97 -3.75 -3.30
N PRO A 203 14.38 -4.92 -3.83
CA PRO A 203 14.55 -5.11 -5.26
C PRO A 203 13.28 -4.77 -6.05
N SER A 204 12.10 -5.08 -5.51
CA SER A 204 10.80 -4.82 -6.15
C SER A 204 10.53 -3.33 -6.45
N LYS A 205 11.18 -2.39 -5.77
CA LYS A 205 11.04 -0.94 -6.04
C LYS A 205 11.98 -0.42 -7.13
N GLY A 206 12.93 -1.24 -7.57
CA GLY A 206 13.82 -0.94 -8.69
C GLY A 206 14.54 0.41 -8.58
N SER A 207 14.86 0.89 -7.38
CA SER A 207 15.41 2.24 -7.18
C SER A 207 16.73 2.46 -7.95
N GLU A 208 17.49 1.40 -8.22
CA GLU A 208 18.68 1.46 -9.09
C GLU A 208 18.34 1.81 -10.55
N ILE A 209 17.23 1.29 -11.08
CA ILE A 209 16.74 1.61 -12.43
C ILE A 209 16.33 3.08 -12.49
N GLY A 210 15.58 3.54 -11.48
CA GLY A 210 15.20 4.95 -11.36
C GLY A 210 16.40 5.89 -11.26
N LEU A 211 17.42 5.54 -10.46
CA LEU A 211 18.65 6.32 -10.35
C LEU A 211 19.43 6.38 -11.66
N LYS A 212 19.53 5.27 -12.42
CA LYS A 212 20.16 5.24 -13.75
C LYS A 212 19.41 6.13 -14.74
N ALA A 213 18.09 6.06 -14.75
CA ALA A 213 17.26 6.90 -15.62
C ALA A 213 17.43 8.39 -15.30
N ILE A 214 17.38 8.75 -14.01
CA ILE A 214 17.56 10.13 -13.55
C ILE A 214 18.98 10.63 -13.87
N ALA A 215 20.02 9.80 -13.74
CA ALA A 215 21.38 10.18 -14.09
C ALA A 215 21.49 10.60 -15.57
N LYS A 216 20.90 9.83 -16.49
CA LYS A 216 20.82 10.18 -17.92
C LYS A 216 20.03 11.46 -18.15
N SER A 217 18.90 11.64 -17.46
CA SER A 217 18.14 12.90 -17.55
C SER A 217 18.91 14.12 -17.05
N ARG A 218 19.83 13.94 -16.09
CA ARG A 218 20.72 15.01 -15.62
C ARG A 218 21.84 15.35 -16.60
N GLU A 219 22.30 14.40 -17.40
CA GLU A 219 23.25 14.68 -18.49
C GLU A 219 22.61 15.62 -19.52
N ALA A 220 21.32 15.44 -19.82
CA ALA A 220 20.54 16.34 -20.67
C ALA A 220 20.14 17.65 -19.97
N HIS A 221 19.87 17.61 -18.66
CA HIS A 221 19.47 18.77 -17.85
C HIS A 221 20.34 18.91 -16.59
N PRO A 222 21.52 19.55 -16.68
CA PRO A 222 22.44 19.67 -15.54
C PRO A 222 21.88 20.48 -14.35
N ASP A 223 20.89 21.33 -14.59
CA ASP A 223 20.18 22.14 -13.59
C ASP A 223 19.07 21.37 -12.84
N LEU A 224 18.85 20.08 -13.17
CA LEU A 224 17.81 19.26 -12.58
C LEU A 224 18.06 18.97 -11.09
N GLU A 225 17.14 19.43 -10.25
CA GLU A 225 17.14 19.08 -8.84
C GLU A 225 16.51 17.70 -8.62
N VAL A 226 17.17 16.85 -7.83
CA VAL A 226 16.63 15.53 -7.49
C VAL A 226 16.49 15.40 -5.99
N THR A 227 15.28 15.03 -5.55
CA THR A 227 15.00 14.68 -4.16
C THR A 227 14.53 13.24 -4.08
N LEU A 228 15.11 12.49 -3.14
CA LEU A 228 14.75 11.12 -2.81
C LEU A 228 14.20 11.08 -1.40
N PHE A 229 13.22 10.22 -1.13
CA PHE A 229 12.74 9.95 0.23
C PHE A 229 12.67 8.44 0.48
N GLY A 230 12.81 8.04 1.74
CA GLY A 230 12.87 6.63 2.14
C GLY A 230 12.08 6.40 3.43
N PRO A 231 10.80 6.01 3.36
CA PRO A 231 9.94 5.90 4.55
C PRO A 231 10.49 4.92 5.59
N THR A 232 11.21 3.89 5.15
CA THR A 232 11.82 2.88 6.03
C THR A 232 13.29 3.14 6.35
N MET A 233 13.91 4.17 5.73
CA MET A 233 15.33 4.48 5.80
C MET A 233 15.57 5.92 6.26
N ARG A 234 15.90 6.07 7.55
CA ARG A 234 16.13 7.41 8.14
C ARG A 234 17.45 8.04 7.68
N ARG A 235 18.49 7.23 7.48
CA ARG A 235 19.84 7.70 7.10
C ARG A 235 20.02 7.57 5.60
N ARG A 236 20.75 8.52 5.01
CA ARG A 236 21.18 8.48 3.62
C ARG A 236 22.05 7.24 3.37
N PRO A 237 21.67 6.33 2.45
CA PRO A 237 22.54 5.27 2.00
C PRO A 237 23.82 5.81 1.36
N ALA A 238 24.96 5.19 1.65
CA ALA A 238 26.25 5.58 1.09
C ALA A 238 26.33 5.37 -0.44
N THR A 239 25.48 4.51 -1.00
CA THR A 239 25.39 4.23 -2.43
C THR A 239 24.63 5.29 -3.21
N LEU A 240 23.98 6.25 -2.54
CA LEU A 240 23.25 7.31 -3.24
C LEU A 240 24.21 8.33 -3.85
N PRO A 241 24.02 8.70 -5.13
CA PRO A 241 24.84 9.71 -5.78
C PRO A 241 24.78 11.06 -5.05
N ASP A 242 25.92 11.72 -4.85
CA ASP A 242 26.05 12.98 -4.09
C ASP A 242 25.10 14.08 -4.57
N TRP A 243 24.77 14.03 -5.86
CA TRP A 243 23.93 15.00 -6.52
C TRP A 243 22.44 14.88 -6.16
N ALA A 244 22.02 13.80 -5.52
CA ALA A 244 20.65 13.58 -5.07
C ALA A 244 20.47 14.09 -3.63
N ARG A 245 19.49 14.95 -3.37
CA ARG A 245 19.07 15.26 -1.99
C ARG A 245 18.32 14.07 -1.40
N TYR A 246 18.52 13.77 -0.13
CA TYR A 246 17.83 12.67 0.55
C TYR A 246 17.06 13.16 1.78
N GLY A 247 15.74 13.05 1.74
CA GLY A 247 14.84 13.46 2.83
C GLY A 247 14.71 12.43 3.94
N GLY A 248 15.08 11.16 3.71
CA GLY A 248 14.90 10.08 4.69
C GLY A 248 13.42 9.76 4.93
N ASN A 249 13.10 9.37 6.17
CA ASN A 249 11.73 9.19 6.62
C ASN A 249 11.13 10.56 6.97
N ILE A 250 10.15 10.99 6.19
CA ILE A 250 9.50 12.30 6.29
C ILE A 250 8.01 12.15 6.63
N THR A 251 7.43 13.19 7.24
CA THR A 251 6.00 13.19 7.55
C THR A 251 5.15 13.37 6.29
N ASN A 252 3.86 13.03 6.36
CA ASN A 252 2.96 13.20 5.22
C ASN A 252 2.82 14.67 4.81
N GLU A 253 2.88 15.61 5.75
CA GLU A 253 2.85 17.05 5.45
C GLU A 253 4.08 17.45 4.62
N ARG A 254 5.27 17.00 5.02
CA ARG A 254 6.50 17.30 4.27
C ARG A 254 6.52 16.57 2.92
N LEU A 255 6.02 15.35 2.86
CA LEU A 255 5.91 14.60 1.60
C LEU A 255 4.95 15.29 0.63
N ARG A 256 3.78 15.75 1.09
CA ARG A 256 2.85 16.58 0.30
C ARG A 256 3.52 17.84 -0.23
N THR A 257 4.31 18.54 0.60
CA THR A 257 5.09 19.70 0.14
C THR A 257 6.07 19.30 -0.96
N LEU A 258 6.83 18.22 -0.81
CA LEU A 258 7.78 17.77 -1.83
C LEU A 258 7.09 17.38 -3.14
N TYR A 259 5.92 16.72 -3.09
CA TYR A 259 5.13 16.47 -4.28
C TYR A 259 4.73 17.78 -4.97
N ASN A 260 4.17 18.74 -4.22
CA ASN A 260 3.73 20.03 -4.77
C ASN A 260 4.89 20.93 -5.27
N GLU A 261 6.11 20.73 -4.77
CA GLU A 261 7.31 21.42 -5.25
C GLU A 261 7.95 20.73 -6.47
N SER A 262 7.57 19.49 -6.78
CA SER A 262 8.19 18.69 -7.85
C SER A 262 7.35 18.70 -9.12
N ARG A 263 8.02 18.86 -10.26
CA ARG A 263 7.39 18.77 -11.60
C ARG A 263 7.05 17.33 -11.96
N ILE A 264 7.96 16.41 -11.64
CA ILE A 264 7.90 15.02 -12.06
C ILE A 264 8.09 14.12 -10.84
N TYR A 265 7.25 13.10 -10.73
CA TYR A 265 7.48 11.96 -9.86
C TYR A 265 7.93 10.76 -10.69
N VAL A 266 9.00 10.09 -10.24
CA VAL A 266 9.53 8.90 -10.90
C VAL A 266 9.18 7.66 -10.08
N CYS A 267 8.59 6.66 -10.73
CA CYS A 267 8.35 5.33 -10.15
C CYS A 267 9.07 4.27 -11.00
N SER A 268 9.99 3.51 -10.41
CA SER A 268 10.78 2.51 -11.15
C SER A 268 10.57 1.09 -10.63
N SER A 269 9.42 0.83 -10.00
CA SER A 269 9.09 -0.45 -9.40
C SER A 269 8.96 -1.56 -10.46
N PHE A 270 9.30 -2.80 -10.07
CA PHE A 270 9.04 -3.99 -10.88
C PHE A 270 7.63 -4.54 -10.64
N ALA A 271 7.14 -4.41 -9.41
CA ALA A 271 5.81 -4.85 -9.02
C ALA A 271 5.23 -3.92 -7.94
N GLU A 272 3.95 -3.61 -8.07
CA GLU A 272 3.17 -2.86 -7.10
C GLU A 272 1.74 -3.42 -7.07
N GLY A 273 1.16 -3.57 -5.88
CA GLY A 273 -0.25 -3.91 -5.74
C GLY A 273 -1.18 -2.81 -6.25
N PHE A 274 -0.95 -1.56 -5.85
CA PHE A 274 -1.65 -0.36 -6.35
C PHE A 274 -0.69 0.80 -6.67
N ALA A 275 0.49 0.87 -6.04
CA ALA A 275 1.44 1.99 -6.18
C ALA A 275 0.94 3.33 -5.58
N LEU A 276 0.73 3.38 -4.26
CA LEU A 276 0.31 4.61 -3.56
C LEU A 276 1.20 5.84 -3.82
N PRO A 277 2.55 5.76 -3.82
CA PRO A 277 3.38 6.94 -4.01
C PRO A 277 3.17 7.71 -5.34
N PRO A 278 3.09 7.06 -6.52
CA PRO A 278 2.71 7.77 -7.75
C PRO A 278 1.26 8.27 -7.74
N ALA A 279 0.31 7.57 -7.12
CA ALA A 279 -1.06 8.04 -6.96
C ALA A 279 -1.13 9.33 -6.10
N GLU A 280 -0.43 9.36 -4.97
CA GLU A 280 -0.30 10.54 -4.10
C GLU A 280 0.39 11.70 -4.85
N ALA A 281 1.36 11.39 -5.71
CA ALA A 281 2.02 12.39 -6.56
C ALA A 281 1.06 13.01 -7.59
N MET A 282 0.22 12.20 -8.24
CA MET A 282 -0.83 12.68 -9.14
C MET A 282 -1.83 13.57 -8.38
N ALA A 283 -2.23 13.17 -7.17
CA ALA A 283 -3.14 13.97 -6.32
C ALA A 283 -2.54 15.34 -5.97
N CYS A 284 -1.21 15.45 -5.91
CA CYS A 284 -0.48 16.69 -5.68
C CYS A 284 -0.02 17.39 -6.99
N GLY A 285 -0.46 16.93 -8.17
CA GLY A 285 -0.19 17.57 -9.46
C GLY A 285 1.21 17.35 -10.06
N CYS A 286 1.92 16.28 -9.66
CA CYS A 286 3.13 15.87 -10.38
C CYS A 286 2.75 15.22 -11.72
N ALA A 287 3.55 15.46 -12.77
CA ALA A 287 3.57 14.53 -13.90
C ALA A 287 4.25 13.22 -13.46
N VAL A 288 3.72 12.07 -13.85
CA VAL A 288 4.28 10.77 -13.47
C VAL A 288 5.00 10.15 -14.66
N ALA A 289 6.28 9.85 -14.48
CA ALA A 289 7.05 8.95 -15.34
C ALA A 289 7.28 7.65 -14.56
N ALA A 290 6.75 6.54 -15.05
CA ALA A 290 6.78 5.30 -14.29
C ALA A 290 7.09 4.08 -15.15
N THR A 291 7.58 3.02 -14.52
CA THR A 291 7.60 1.69 -15.12
C THR A 291 6.21 1.08 -15.12
N ASP A 292 5.90 0.32 -16.16
CA ASP A 292 4.65 -0.39 -16.34
C ASP A 292 4.59 -1.65 -15.45
N CYS A 293 4.31 -1.43 -14.16
CA CYS A 293 4.39 -2.43 -13.10
C CYS A 293 3.03 -2.71 -12.45
N GLY A 294 2.30 -3.69 -13.01
CA GLY A 294 1.13 -4.31 -12.37
C GLY A 294 0.07 -3.29 -11.96
N GLY A 295 -0.08 -3.08 -10.64
CA GLY A 295 -1.10 -2.21 -10.04
C GLY A 295 -1.03 -0.74 -10.44
N ILE A 296 0.09 -0.25 -11.00
CA ILE A 296 0.12 1.13 -11.51
C ILE A 296 -0.90 1.37 -12.63
N ARG A 297 -1.23 0.33 -13.40
CA ARG A 297 -2.23 0.36 -14.47
C ARG A 297 -3.65 0.58 -13.96
N GLU A 298 -3.87 0.47 -12.64
CA GLU A 298 -5.19 0.72 -12.06
C GLU A 298 -5.63 2.16 -12.27
N PHE A 299 -4.69 3.12 -12.30
CA PHE A 299 -5.00 4.53 -12.48
C PHE A 299 -4.15 5.23 -13.55
N ALA A 300 -2.99 4.68 -13.92
CA ALA A 300 -2.10 5.28 -14.91
C ALA A 300 -2.33 4.69 -16.31
N VAL A 301 -2.54 5.58 -17.28
CA VAL A 301 -2.72 5.27 -18.69
C VAL A 301 -1.68 6.05 -19.50
N ASP A 302 -0.83 5.30 -20.20
CA ASP A 302 0.30 5.84 -20.96
C ASP A 302 -0.14 6.88 -22.00
N GLY A 303 0.58 8.00 -22.07
CA GLY A 303 0.31 9.12 -22.97
C GLY A 303 -0.94 9.96 -22.65
N ILE A 304 -1.79 9.49 -21.73
CA ILE A 304 -3.04 10.17 -21.33
C ILE A 304 -2.84 10.93 -20.03
N ASN A 305 -2.40 10.26 -18.97
CA ASN A 305 -2.24 10.86 -17.64
C ASN A 305 -0.88 10.53 -16.95
N ALA A 306 -0.06 9.71 -17.59
CA ALA A 306 1.30 9.37 -17.19
C ALA A 306 2.12 9.00 -18.44
N LEU A 307 3.43 8.87 -18.29
CA LEU A 307 4.28 8.18 -19.25
C LEU A 307 4.78 6.87 -18.65
N LEU A 308 4.47 5.75 -19.29
CA LEU A 308 4.86 4.42 -18.85
C LEU A 308 6.03 3.89 -19.69
N SER A 309 6.98 3.24 -19.05
CA SER A 309 8.11 2.57 -19.69
C SER A 309 8.11 1.08 -19.36
N PRO A 310 8.70 0.21 -20.20
CA PRO A 310 8.90 -1.19 -19.83
C PRO A 310 9.61 -1.33 -18.48
N SER A 311 9.19 -2.30 -17.68
CA SER A 311 9.78 -2.57 -16.38
C SER A 311 11.27 -2.96 -16.52
N GLY A 312 12.15 -2.32 -15.74
CA GLY A 312 13.60 -2.53 -15.82
C GLY A 312 14.32 -1.73 -16.92
N ASP A 313 13.61 -1.05 -17.82
CA ASP A 313 14.22 -0.26 -18.90
C ASP A 313 14.52 1.19 -18.42
N ALA A 314 15.74 1.39 -17.93
CA ALA A 314 16.22 2.70 -17.49
C ALA A 314 16.31 3.72 -18.64
N ASP A 315 16.53 3.28 -19.88
CA ASP A 315 16.68 4.17 -21.04
C ASP A 315 15.32 4.69 -21.49
N ALA A 316 14.31 3.83 -21.55
CA ALA A 316 12.94 4.25 -21.81
C ALA A 316 12.42 5.18 -20.71
N LEU A 317 12.68 4.87 -19.44
CA LEU A 317 12.31 5.75 -18.34
C LEU A 317 13.02 7.12 -18.43
N ALA A 318 14.31 7.13 -18.79
CA ALA A 318 15.05 8.38 -19.00
C ALA A 318 14.46 9.23 -20.13
N ARG A 319 14.10 8.60 -21.27
CA ARG A 319 13.43 9.29 -22.39
C ARG A 319 12.11 9.92 -21.95
N ASN A 320 11.28 9.20 -21.19
CA ASN A 320 10.03 9.75 -20.67
C ASN A 320 10.27 10.94 -19.74
N ILE A 321 11.26 10.86 -18.85
CA ILE A 321 11.65 11.97 -17.96
C ILE A 321 12.11 13.18 -18.79
N ILE A 322 12.98 12.98 -19.77
CA ILE A 322 13.52 14.05 -20.63
C ILE A 322 12.38 14.71 -21.43
N SER A 323 11.47 13.94 -22.03
CA SER A 323 10.29 14.49 -22.72
C SER A 323 9.45 15.41 -21.83
N LEU A 324 9.28 15.07 -20.55
CA LEU A 324 8.55 15.92 -19.58
C LEU A 324 9.34 17.15 -19.13
N LEU A 325 10.67 17.13 -19.25
CA LEU A 325 11.53 18.26 -18.94
C LEU A 325 11.64 19.24 -20.12
N ASP A 326 11.67 18.72 -21.34
CA ASP A 326 11.75 19.48 -22.60
C ASP A 326 10.41 20.10 -22.99
N ASP A 327 9.31 19.35 -22.87
CA ASP A 327 7.97 19.81 -23.25
C ASP A 327 7.13 20.17 -22.02
N GLY A 328 7.16 21.47 -21.69
CA GLY A 328 6.37 22.03 -20.61
C GLY A 328 4.85 21.86 -20.79
N GLN A 329 4.34 21.90 -22.03
CA GLN A 329 2.91 21.74 -22.32
C GLN A 329 2.48 20.29 -22.12
N LEU A 330 3.24 19.33 -22.66
CA LEU A 330 3.04 17.90 -22.42
C LEU A 330 3.00 17.61 -20.91
N ARG A 331 3.98 18.13 -20.18
CA ARG A 331 4.05 17.92 -18.72
C ARG A 331 2.86 18.53 -17.98
N VAL A 332 2.41 19.74 -18.30
CA VAL A 332 1.19 20.33 -17.69
C VAL A 332 -0.02 19.46 -18.00
N ARG A 333 -0.19 19.06 -19.27
CA ARG A 333 -1.31 18.27 -19.74
C ARG A 333 -1.42 16.95 -18.98
N LEU A 334 -0.33 16.19 -18.91
CA LEU A 334 -0.30 14.89 -18.22
C LEU A 334 -0.48 15.05 -16.71
N ALA A 335 0.15 16.04 -16.08
CA ALA A 335 -0.02 16.30 -14.64
C ALA A 335 -1.48 16.69 -14.29
N THR A 336 -2.11 17.50 -15.14
CA THR A 336 -3.51 17.91 -14.96
C THR A 336 -4.46 16.72 -15.14
N ALA A 337 -4.25 15.92 -16.20
CA ALA A 337 -5.03 14.72 -16.44
C ALA A 337 -4.86 13.70 -15.30
N GLY A 338 -3.63 13.49 -14.81
CA GLY A 338 -3.35 12.61 -13.67
C GLY A 338 -4.02 13.08 -12.38
N HIS A 339 -3.96 14.38 -12.09
CA HIS A 339 -4.65 14.97 -10.95
C HIS A 339 -6.18 14.81 -11.01
N GLN A 340 -6.76 14.97 -12.20
CA GLN A 340 -8.19 14.78 -12.42
C GLN A 340 -8.59 13.31 -12.29
N SER A 341 -7.91 12.39 -13.00
CA SER A 341 -8.28 10.98 -13.02
C SER A 341 -8.08 10.31 -11.66
N ILE A 342 -7.04 10.68 -10.90
CA ILE A 342 -6.81 10.04 -9.60
C ILE A 342 -7.92 10.38 -8.59
N SER A 343 -8.65 11.49 -8.77
CA SER A 343 -9.73 11.90 -7.87
C SER A 343 -10.89 10.90 -7.77
N GLU A 344 -11.01 9.98 -8.74
CA GLU A 344 -12.00 8.90 -8.73
C GLU A 344 -11.69 7.82 -7.68
N PHE A 345 -10.43 7.71 -7.24
CA PHE A 345 -9.96 6.71 -6.28
C PHE A 345 -10.08 7.22 -4.85
N THR A 346 -11.29 7.18 -4.28
CA THR A 346 -11.55 7.63 -2.90
C THR A 346 -11.63 6.46 -1.92
N TRP A 347 -11.18 6.70 -0.68
CA TRP A 347 -11.35 5.73 0.41
C TRP A 347 -12.81 5.51 0.78
N GLU A 348 -13.66 6.50 0.54
CA GLU A 348 -15.10 6.41 0.76
C GLU A 348 -15.74 5.36 -0.16
N THR A 349 -15.43 5.42 -1.47
CA THR A 349 -15.89 4.42 -2.45
C THR A 349 -15.37 3.03 -2.13
N ALA A 350 -14.07 2.91 -1.82
CA ALA A 350 -13.46 1.62 -1.48
C ALA A 350 -14.12 0.99 -0.23
N ALA A 351 -14.35 1.80 0.81
CA ALA A 351 -14.95 1.33 2.05
C ALA A 351 -16.45 1.00 1.91
N SER A 352 -17.21 1.74 1.11
CA SER A 352 -18.63 1.41 0.82
C SER A 352 -18.74 0.03 0.17
N LYS A 353 -17.94 -0.21 -0.88
CA LYS A 353 -17.90 -1.52 -1.56
C LYS A 353 -17.48 -2.65 -0.61
N LEU A 354 -16.52 -2.38 0.27
CA LEU A 354 -16.09 -3.37 1.26
C LEU A 354 -17.18 -3.66 2.30
N GLU A 355 -17.87 -2.64 2.81
CA GLU A 355 -18.98 -2.77 3.75
C GLU A 355 -20.14 -3.59 3.16
N GLU A 356 -20.57 -3.25 1.94
CA GLU A 356 -21.61 -3.98 1.21
C GLU A 356 -21.26 -5.47 1.06
N LEU A 357 -20.01 -5.75 0.68
CA LEU A 357 -19.51 -7.11 0.51
C LEU A 357 -19.50 -7.90 1.83
N ILE A 358 -19.08 -7.27 2.93
CA ILE A 358 -19.13 -7.89 4.26
C ILE A 358 -20.58 -8.20 4.64
N GLY A 359 -21.49 -7.24 4.46
CA GLY A 359 -22.91 -7.36 4.79
C GLY A 359 -23.60 -8.48 4.02
N ALA A 360 -23.37 -8.56 2.71
CA ALA A 360 -23.89 -9.62 1.85
C ALA A 360 -23.40 -11.00 2.34
N ARG A 361 -22.09 -11.14 2.57
CA ARG A 361 -21.50 -12.42 2.98
C ARG A 361 -21.99 -12.91 4.36
N ILE A 362 -22.19 -12.00 5.30
CA ILE A 362 -22.74 -12.34 6.62
C ILE A 362 -24.20 -12.80 6.48
N SER A 363 -25.00 -12.13 5.64
CA SER A 363 -26.40 -12.47 5.40
C SER A 363 -26.54 -13.87 4.79
N ASP A 364 -25.76 -14.18 3.75
CA ASP A 364 -25.74 -15.51 3.12
C ASP A 364 -25.40 -16.63 4.12
N SER A 365 -24.40 -16.38 4.98
CA SER A 365 -23.95 -17.35 5.98
C SER A 365 -25.03 -17.64 7.03
N ARG A 366 -25.81 -16.63 7.42
CA ARG A 366 -26.94 -16.81 8.35
C ARG A 366 -28.06 -17.63 7.71
N THR A 367 -28.39 -17.35 6.45
CA THR A 367 -29.41 -18.09 5.70
C THR A 367 -29.03 -19.58 5.57
N LEU A 368 -27.77 -19.88 5.25
CA LEU A 368 -27.26 -21.25 5.18
C LEU A 368 -27.36 -21.97 6.53
N ALA A 369 -26.98 -21.31 7.63
CA ALA A 369 -27.06 -21.90 8.97
C ALA A 369 -28.50 -22.21 9.40
N ILE A 370 -29.46 -21.33 9.09
CA ILE A 370 -30.90 -21.55 9.38
C ILE A 370 -31.42 -22.74 8.58
N SER A 371 -31.08 -22.84 7.29
CA SER A 371 -31.49 -23.96 6.44
C SER A 371 -30.96 -25.31 6.95
N GLN A 372 -29.69 -25.35 7.37
CA GLN A 372 -29.07 -26.55 7.94
C GLN A 372 -29.70 -26.96 9.29
N ALA A 373 -30.07 -25.99 10.13
CA ALA A 373 -30.73 -26.25 11.41
C ALA A 373 -32.22 -26.68 11.25
N ALA A 374 -32.85 -26.39 10.11
CA ALA A 374 -34.23 -26.79 9.83
C ALA A 374 -34.35 -28.21 9.23
N HIS A 375 -33.25 -28.80 8.77
CA HIS A 375 -33.21 -30.11 8.09
C HIS A 375 -32.42 -31.19 8.86
N GLY A 376 -31.94 -30.89 10.07
CA GLY A 376 -31.28 -31.83 10.98
C GLY A 376 -31.97 -31.83 12.32
#